data_AF-A0A0F9SSK4-F1
#
_entry.id   AF-A0A0F9SSK4-F1
#
_cell.length_a   1.000
_cell.length_b   1.000
_cell.length_c   1.000
_cell.angle_alpha   90.00
_cell.angle_beta   90.00
_cell.angle_gamma   90.00
#
_symmetry.space_group_name_H-M   'P 1'
#
loop_
_entity.id
_entity.type
_entity.pdbx_description
1 polymer ?
#
loop_
_entity_poly.entity_id
_entity_poly.type
_entity_poly.pdbx_seq_one_letter_code
_entity_poly.pdbx_strand_id
1 'polypeptide(L)'
;MSKTPNKQSLLGKAPARKKTAQKRKPQRSTQRPSPAELNSSAKNDTSQKTTQKKGLFISLAVVAVIILAFPKPTLLTYKKLGMVSESVYWPGFFGKGATLIDSNLHPTYDSSRESLYLCSDLQKPQSCQKYQVIADNGLFSAIGSYF
;
A
#
# COMPACT_ATOMS: atom_id res chain seq x y z
N MET A 1 -11.37 -37.25 26.49
CA MET A 1 -10.97 -36.21 27.47
C MET A 1 -10.63 -34.92 26.72
N SER A 2 -11.40 -33.85 26.92
CA SER A 2 -10.97 -32.44 27.02
C SER A 2 -12.22 -31.54 27.06
N LYS A 3 -12.18 -30.50 27.89
CA LYS A 3 -13.33 -29.84 28.53
C LYS A 3 -13.84 -28.62 27.74
N THR A 4 -15.16 -28.40 27.78
CA THR A 4 -15.84 -27.15 27.36
C THR A 4 -15.56 -25.99 28.34
N PRO A 5 -15.35 -24.74 27.89
CA PRO A 5 -15.24 -23.60 28.78
C PRO A 5 -16.62 -23.07 29.23
N ASN A 6 -16.81 -23.01 30.55
CA ASN A 6 -18.01 -22.56 31.27
C ASN A 6 -18.03 -21.02 31.39
N LYS A 7 -19.22 -20.40 31.27
CA LYS A 7 -19.46 -18.97 31.53
C LYS A 7 -19.83 -18.75 33.00
N GLN A 8 -19.90 -17.46 33.40
CA GLN A 8 -20.58 -16.91 34.61
C GLN A 8 -19.78 -17.00 35.93
N SER A 9 -19.79 -16.04 36.88
CA SER A 9 -20.37 -14.69 36.97
C SER A 9 -19.95 -14.04 38.32
N LEU A 10 -20.24 -12.74 38.47
CA LEU A 10 -20.69 -12.05 39.70
C LEU A 10 -19.70 -11.68 40.83
N LEU A 11 -19.50 -10.37 40.95
CA LEU A 11 -19.69 -9.55 42.16
C LEU A 11 -19.01 -9.96 43.49
N GLY A 12 -17.99 -9.18 43.89
CA GLY A 12 -17.82 -8.69 45.27
C GLY A 12 -17.51 -7.19 45.18
N LYS A 13 -18.33 -6.22 45.65
CA LYS A 13 -18.67 -5.85 47.04
C LYS A 13 -17.41 -5.94 47.94
N ALA A 14 -16.88 -4.90 48.58
CA ALA A 14 -17.50 -3.75 49.25
C ALA A 14 -16.41 -2.66 49.59
N PRO A 15 -16.78 -1.50 50.19
CA PRO A 15 -16.12 -0.20 50.02
C PRO A 15 -15.16 0.22 51.15
N ALA A 16 -14.16 1.05 50.83
CA ALA A 16 -13.39 1.80 51.82
C ALA A 16 -14.08 3.13 52.19
N ARG A 17 -14.33 3.24 53.49
CA ARG A 17 -15.18 4.15 54.25
C ARG A 17 -14.62 5.59 54.39
N LYS A 18 -15.56 6.55 54.39
CA LYS A 18 -15.54 7.97 54.84
C LYS A 18 -14.45 8.37 55.85
N LYS A 19 -13.91 9.59 55.68
CA LYS A 19 -13.65 10.52 56.79
C LYS A 19 -14.21 11.92 56.51
N THR A 20 -14.81 12.46 57.56
CA THR A 20 -15.67 13.64 57.61
C THR A 20 -14.90 14.87 58.08
N ALA A 21 -15.30 16.03 57.53
CA ALA A 21 -15.43 17.35 58.15
C ALA A 21 -14.30 17.91 59.05
N GLN A 22 -13.74 19.06 58.64
CA GLN A 22 -13.23 20.06 59.57
C GLN A 22 -13.72 21.47 59.18
N LYS A 23 -14.58 22.04 60.02
CA LYS A 23 -15.00 23.45 60.02
C LYS A 23 -13.89 24.31 60.62
N ARG A 24 -13.56 25.46 60.03
CA ARG A 24 -13.21 26.70 60.76
C ARG A 24 -13.71 27.95 60.00
N LYS A 25 -14.00 28.98 60.80
CA LYS A 25 -14.93 30.12 60.64
C LYS A 25 -14.44 31.26 59.70
N PRO A 26 -15.32 32.25 59.40
CA PRO A 26 -15.13 33.26 58.35
C PRO A 26 -14.44 34.54 58.86
N GLN A 27 -13.76 35.26 57.97
CA GLN A 27 -13.42 36.67 58.18
C GLN A 27 -13.73 37.48 56.92
N ARG A 28 -14.43 38.60 57.14
CA ARG A 28 -15.01 39.51 56.14
C ARG A 28 -14.25 40.84 56.18
N SER A 29 -14.42 41.63 55.11
CA SER A 29 -14.01 43.04 54.87
C SER A 29 -12.61 43.20 54.25
N THR A 30 -12.34 44.04 53.23
CA THR A 30 -13.05 45.25 52.74
C THR A 30 -12.62 45.54 51.27
N GLN A 31 -13.48 46.20 50.50
CA GLN A 31 -13.28 46.63 49.10
C GLN A 31 -12.23 47.75 48.94
N ARG A 32 -11.53 47.78 47.79
CA ARG A 32 -11.31 49.01 46.98
C ARG A 32 -10.95 48.65 45.51
N PRO A 33 -11.47 49.36 44.48
CA PRO A 33 -11.16 49.12 43.06
C PRO A 33 -10.16 50.12 42.47
N SER A 34 -9.34 49.70 41.48
CA SER A 34 -8.91 50.43 40.25
C SER A 34 -7.81 49.66 39.46
N PRO A 35 -7.44 50.00 38.20
CA PRO A 35 -7.58 49.09 37.03
C PRO A 35 -6.24 48.84 36.27
N ALA A 36 -6.34 48.14 35.13
CA ALA A 36 -5.29 47.80 34.14
C ALA A 36 -4.37 46.63 34.54
N GLU A 37 -4.02 45.64 33.73
CA GLU A 37 -4.12 45.41 32.27
C GLU A 37 -3.85 43.91 32.02
N LEU A 38 -4.31 43.37 30.87
CA LEU A 38 -3.82 42.18 30.13
C LEU A 38 -3.58 40.87 30.93
N ASN A 39 -4.32 39.78 30.73
CA ASN A 39 -4.41 39.06 29.46
C ASN A 39 -5.58 38.08 29.50
N SER A 40 -6.53 38.29 28.60
CA SER A 40 -7.52 37.29 28.23
C SER A 40 -6.89 36.35 27.21
N SER A 41 -6.59 35.12 27.61
CA SER A 41 -6.36 34.01 26.68
C SER A 41 -6.86 32.71 27.31
N ALA A 42 -8.16 32.66 27.52
CA ALA A 42 -8.90 31.41 27.66
C ALA A 42 -9.95 31.36 26.55
N LYS A 43 -9.51 31.05 25.34
CA LYS A 43 -10.32 30.38 24.32
C LYS A 43 -9.43 29.98 23.15
N ASN A 44 -9.14 28.69 23.05
CA ASN A 44 -9.38 28.01 21.79
C ASN A 44 -9.93 26.63 22.12
N ASP A 45 -11.21 26.52 21.78
CA ASP A 45 -12.07 25.38 21.96
C ASP A 45 -11.44 24.09 21.41
N THR A 46 -11.62 23.05 22.20
CA THR A 46 -11.58 21.67 21.71
C THR A 46 -12.78 21.47 20.77
N SER A 47 -12.55 21.50 19.47
CA SER A 47 -13.40 20.94 18.41
C SER A 47 -12.65 21.11 17.09
N GLN A 48 -12.54 20.16 16.17
CA GLN A 48 -13.34 18.98 15.93
C GLN A 48 -12.54 18.10 14.96
N LYS A 49 -12.47 16.80 15.25
CA LYS A 49 -12.96 15.75 14.35
C LYS A 49 -12.38 15.67 12.92
N THR A 50 -11.52 14.66 12.74
CA THR A 50 -11.33 13.83 11.52
C THR A 50 -11.08 14.53 10.18
N THR A 51 -9.81 14.63 9.78
CA THR A 51 -9.44 14.79 8.35
C THR A 51 -8.20 14.01 7.92
N GLN A 52 -7.79 12.95 8.64
CA GLN A 52 -6.71 12.07 8.18
C GLN A 52 -7.06 11.27 6.92
N LYS A 53 -8.34 11.16 6.53
CA LYS A 53 -8.75 10.40 5.34
C LYS A 53 -8.42 11.09 4.02
N LYS A 54 -8.27 12.43 3.98
CA LYS A 54 -8.02 13.17 2.73
C LYS A 54 -6.68 12.78 2.09
N GLY A 55 -5.63 12.60 2.91
CA GLY A 55 -4.31 12.18 2.42
C GLY A 55 -4.29 10.73 1.89
N LEU A 56 -5.06 9.84 2.51
CA LEU A 56 -5.19 8.44 2.06
C LEU A 56 -5.84 8.34 0.66
N PHE A 57 -6.88 9.13 0.40
CA PHE A 57 -7.52 9.13 -0.92
C PHE A 57 -6.62 9.73 -2.01
N ILE A 58 -5.83 10.75 -1.66
CA ILE A 58 -4.85 11.33 -2.59
C ILE A 58 -3.73 10.32 -2.89
N SER A 59 -3.17 9.65 -1.88
CA SER A 59 -2.14 8.64 -2.11
C SER A 59 -2.66 7.44 -2.91
N LEU A 60 -3.87 6.96 -2.60
CA LEU A 60 -4.53 5.90 -3.37
C LEU A 60 -4.74 6.31 -4.83
N ALA A 61 -5.19 7.55 -5.08
CA ALA A 61 -5.38 8.07 -6.42
C ALA A 61 -4.06 8.13 -7.21
N VAL A 62 -2.97 8.59 -6.59
CA VAL A 62 -1.63 8.61 -7.21
C VAL A 62 -1.17 7.20 -7.57
N VAL A 63 -1.31 6.24 -6.65
CA VAL A 63 -0.94 4.83 -6.90
C VAL A 63 -1.79 4.23 -8.02
N ALA A 64 -3.09 4.49 -8.04
CA ALA A 64 -3.98 4.02 -9.10
C ALA A 64 -3.57 4.57 -10.48
N VAL A 65 -3.21 5.85 -10.56
CA VAL A 65 -2.71 6.46 -11.80
C VAL A 65 -1.42 5.79 -12.27
N ILE A 66 -0.48 5.50 -11.36
CA ILE A 66 0.76 4.78 -11.70
C ILE A 66 0.44 3.37 -12.25
N ILE A 67 -0.43 2.61 -11.59
CA ILE A 67 -0.78 1.25 -12.04
C ILE A 67 -1.47 1.23 -13.41
N LEU A 68 -2.18 2.30 -13.77
CA LEU A 68 -2.84 2.46 -15.05
C LEU A 68 -1.91 2.99 -16.14
N ALA A 69 -0.99 3.90 -15.80
CA ALA A 69 -0.08 4.53 -16.74
C ALA A 69 1.04 3.59 -17.18
N PHE A 70 1.52 2.72 -16.29
CA PHE A 70 2.65 1.85 -16.57
C PHE A 70 2.17 0.50 -17.15
N PRO A 71 2.78 0.04 -18.27
CA PRO A 71 2.47 -1.25 -18.84
C PRO A 71 2.87 -2.36 -17.89
N LYS A 72 1.98 -3.33 -17.71
CA LYS A 72 2.15 -4.44 -16.77
C LYS A 72 3.04 -5.52 -17.41
N PRO A 73 4.00 -6.09 -16.66
CA PRO A 73 4.72 -7.26 -17.14
C PRO A 73 3.78 -8.48 -17.24
N THR A 74 4.10 -9.38 -18.16
CA THR A 74 3.40 -10.66 -18.39
C THR A 74 4.40 -11.81 -18.45
N LEU A 75 3.95 -13.02 -18.16
CA LEU A 75 4.74 -14.23 -18.26
C LEU A 75 4.46 -14.88 -19.61
N LEU A 76 5.43 -14.81 -20.52
CA LEU A 76 5.37 -15.44 -21.82
C LEU A 76 5.94 -16.86 -21.74
N THR A 77 5.15 -17.84 -22.18
CA THR A 77 5.60 -19.21 -22.42
C THR A 77 5.79 -19.38 -23.92
N TYR A 78 7.00 -19.71 -24.37
CA TYR A 78 7.34 -19.82 -25.77
C TYR A 78 8.17 -21.07 -26.06
N LYS A 79 8.13 -21.55 -27.31
CA LYS A 79 8.85 -22.75 -27.74
C LYS A 79 9.68 -22.56 -28.99
N LYS A 80 10.73 -23.38 -29.11
CA LYS A 80 11.53 -23.57 -30.31
C LYS A 80 12.13 -24.97 -30.32
N LEU A 81 12.01 -25.67 -31.45
CA LEU A 81 12.60 -27.00 -31.68
C LEU A 81 12.28 -28.03 -30.57
N GLY A 82 11.07 -27.98 -30.02
CA GLY A 82 10.63 -28.89 -28.95
C GLY A 82 11.04 -28.48 -27.53
N MET A 83 11.85 -27.43 -27.36
CA MET A 83 12.13 -26.83 -26.06
C MET A 83 11.11 -25.74 -25.75
N VAL A 84 10.57 -25.75 -24.52
CA VAL A 84 9.65 -24.74 -23.98
C VAL A 84 10.38 -23.94 -22.92
N SER A 85 10.19 -22.63 -22.93
CA SER A 85 10.78 -21.70 -21.98
C SER A 85 9.75 -20.68 -21.54
N GLU A 86 9.92 -20.19 -20.32
CA GLU A 86 9.07 -19.17 -19.73
C GLU A 86 9.94 -17.99 -19.35
N SER A 87 9.47 -16.79 -19.68
CA SER A 87 10.18 -15.54 -19.38
C SER A 87 9.21 -14.45 -18.99
N VAL A 88 9.65 -13.55 -18.11
CA VAL A 88 8.87 -12.37 -17.77
C VAL A 88 9.13 -11.27 -18.79
N TYR A 89 8.12 -11.00 -19.60
CA TYR A 89 8.11 -9.97 -20.62
C TYR A 89 7.58 -8.66 -20.06
N TRP A 90 8.31 -7.58 -20.32
CA TRP A 90 7.85 -6.23 -20.05
C TRP A 90 7.78 -5.47 -21.38
N PRO A 91 6.60 -4.95 -21.77
CA PRO A 91 6.45 -4.12 -22.98
C PRO A 91 7.34 -2.87 -23.06
N GLY A 92 8.03 -2.50 -21.97
CA GLY A 92 8.77 -1.24 -21.86
C GLY A 92 7.84 -0.04 -21.66
N PHE A 93 8.40 1.08 -21.21
CA PHE A 93 7.67 2.33 -20.97
C PHE A 93 8.52 3.53 -21.37
N PHE A 94 7.89 4.60 -21.86
CA PHE A 94 8.56 5.83 -22.31
C PHE A 94 9.75 5.62 -23.25
N GLY A 95 9.53 4.98 -24.40
CA GLY A 95 10.57 4.82 -25.43
C GLY A 95 11.67 3.82 -25.09
N LYS A 96 11.69 3.26 -23.86
CA LYS A 96 12.42 2.02 -23.61
C LYS A 96 11.65 0.89 -24.27
N GLY A 97 12.29 0.21 -25.22
CA GLY A 97 11.70 -0.95 -25.89
C GLY A 97 11.38 -2.08 -24.91
N ALA A 98 10.68 -3.09 -25.42
CA ALA A 98 10.35 -4.26 -24.62
C ALA A 98 11.62 -4.99 -24.12
N THR A 99 11.53 -5.60 -22.95
CA THR A 99 12.63 -6.34 -22.33
C THR A 99 12.12 -7.63 -21.73
N LEU A 100 12.99 -8.62 -21.67
CA LEU A 100 12.83 -9.77 -20.80
C LEU A 100 13.55 -9.47 -19.49
N ILE A 101 12.96 -9.84 -18.35
CA ILE A 101 13.56 -9.58 -17.03
C ILE A 101 14.60 -10.65 -16.66
N ASP A 102 14.45 -11.85 -17.22
CA ASP A 102 15.29 -13.02 -16.98
C ASP A 102 16.46 -13.17 -17.96
N SER A 103 16.54 -12.31 -18.99
CA SER A 103 17.51 -12.43 -20.07
C SER A 103 18.00 -11.07 -20.58
N ASN A 104 19.22 -11.05 -21.12
CA ASN A 104 19.79 -9.89 -21.82
C ASN A 104 19.40 -9.84 -23.31
N LEU A 105 18.55 -10.76 -23.76
CA LEU A 105 18.02 -10.76 -25.13
C LEU A 105 17.01 -9.64 -25.32
N HIS A 106 16.99 -9.07 -26.50
CA HIS A 106 16.03 -8.04 -26.90
C HIS A 106 14.80 -8.69 -27.52
N PRO A 107 13.63 -8.66 -26.86
CA PRO A 107 12.41 -9.23 -27.39
C PRO A 107 11.71 -8.27 -28.36
N THR A 108 11.22 -8.82 -29.46
CA THR A 108 10.19 -8.22 -30.31
C THR A 108 9.02 -9.18 -30.34
N TYR A 109 7.94 -8.82 -29.66
CA TYR A 109 6.73 -9.63 -29.57
C TYR A 109 5.71 -9.19 -30.60
N ASP A 110 5.30 -10.10 -31.47
CA ASP A 110 4.20 -9.94 -32.41
C ASP A 110 3.01 -10.77 -31.93
N SER A 111 2.03 -10.08 -31.31
CA SER A 111 0.82 -10.71 -30.80
C SER A 111 -0.11 -11.23 -31.89
N SER A 112 -0.07 -10.65 -33.10
CA SER A 112 -0.90 -11.10 -34.22
C SER A 112 -0.43 -12.44 -34.78
N ARG A 113 0.86 -12.74 -34.64
CA ARG A 113 1.48 -13.97 -35.16
C ARG A 113 1.89 -14.95 -34.07
N GLU A 114 1.55 -14.65 -32.81
CA GLU A 114 1.98 -15.41 -31.63
C GLU A 114 3.48 -15.75 -31.70
N SER A 115 4.29 -14.76 -32.08
CA SER A 115 5.71 -14.98 -32.33
C SER A 115 6.58 -14.00 -31.58
N LEU A 116 7.60 -14.53 -30.93
CA LEU A 116 8.58 -13.77 -30.16
C LEU A 116 9.93 -13.88 -30.88
N TYR A 117 10.46 -12.74 -31.30
CA TYR A 117 11.81 -12.66 -31.85
C TYR A 117 12.76 -12.22 -30.74
N LEU A 118 13.78 -13.02 -30.48
CA LEU A 118 14.81 -12.72 -29.48
C LEU A 118 16.13 -12.47 -30.19
N CYS A 119 16.67 -11.27 -30.03
CA CYS A 119 17.93 -10.85 -30.63
C CYS A 119 18.99 -10.66 -29.55
N SER A 120 20.22 -11.12 -29.79
CA SER A 120 21.36 -10.80 -28.92
C SER A 120 21.87 -9.37 -29.14
N ASP A 121 21.72 -8.85 -30.37
CA ASP A 121 22.14 -7.50 -30.75
C ASP A 121 21.17 -6.96 -31.82
N LEU A 122 20.55 -5.80 -31.56
CA LEU A 122 19.61 -5.18 -32.50
C LEU A 122 20.28 -4.74 -33.81
N GLN A 123 21.59 -4.46 -33.80
CA GLN A 123 22.32 -4.04 -35.00
C GLN A 123 22.64 -5.21 -35.93
N LYS A 124 22.55 -6.45 -35.43
CA LYS A 124 22.89 -7.67 -36.18
C LYS A 124 21.64 -8.51 -36.39
N PRO A 125 20.96 -8.40 -37.54
CA PRO A 125 19.73 -9.15 -37.79
C PRO A 125 19.93 -10.67 -37.79
N GLN A 126 21.15 -11.13 -38.08
CA GLN A 126 21.53 -12.55 -38.01
C GLN A 126 21.52 -13.12 -36.59
N SER A 127 21.56 -12.27 -35.56
CA SER A 127 21.51 -12.69 -34.15
C SER A 127 20.07 -12.97 -33.67
N CYS A 128 19.07 -12.61 -34.46
CA CYS A 128 17.66 -12.73 -34.10
C CYS A 128 17.13 -14.13 -34.37
N GLN A 129 16.43 -14.69 -33.39
CA GLN A 129 15.84 -16.00 -33.46
C GLN A 129 14.33 -15.93 -33.21
N LYS A 130 13.55 -16.63 -34.04
CA LYS A 130 12.10 -16.71 -33.91
C LYS A 130 11.69 -17.84 -32.97
N TYR A 131 10.78 -17.55 -32.06
CA TYR A 131 10.11 -18.46 -31.14
C TYR A 131 8.60 -18.36 -31.33
N GLN A 132 7.89 -19.44 -31.08
CA GLN A 132 6.42 -19.45 -31.08
C GLN A 132 5.94 -19.27 -29.64
N VAL A 133 5.10 -18.26 -29.40
CA VAL A 133 4.44 -18.07 -28.11
C VAL A 133 3.27 -19.05 -28.02
N ILE A 134 3.16 -19.71 -26.87
CA ILE A 134 2.12 -20.72 -26.58
C ILE A 134 1.15 -20.18 -25.52
N ALA A 135 1.65 -19.34 -24.61
CA ALA A 135 0.82 -18.69 -23.60
C ALA A 135 1.36 -17.29 -23.28
N ASP A 136 0.43 -16.37 -23.00
CA ASP A 136 0.70 -15.03 -22.49
C ASP A 136 -0.11 -14.87 -21.20
N ASN A 137 0.52 -15.23 -20.08
CA ASN A 137 -0.11 -15.22 -18.78
C ASN A 137 0.11 -13.84 -18.15
N GLY A 138 -0.93 -13.17 -17.68
CA GLY A 138 -0.84 -11.79 -17.20
C GLY A 138 0.05 -11.57 -15.96
N LEU A 139 -0.03 -10.36 -15.41
CA LEU A 139 0.80 -9.89 -14.29
C LEU A 139 0.90 -10.85 -13.09
N PHE A 140 -0.20 -11.49 -12.70
CA PHE A 140 -0.21 -12.36 -11.52
C PHE A 140 0.68 -13.59 -11.71
N SER A 141 0.72 -14.15 -12.93
CA SER A 141 1.61 -15.26 -13.26
C SER A 141 3.07 -14.82 -13.29
N ALA A 142 3.34 -13.62 -13.82
CA ALA A 142 4.69 -13.05 -13.83
C ALA A 142 5.24 -12.78 -12.41
N ILE A 143 4.40 -12.38 -11.47
CA ILE A 143 4.81 -12.22 -10.06
C ILE A 143 4.97 -13.58 -9.41
N GLY A 144 4.03 -14.51 -9.65
CA GLY A 144 4.03 -15.84 -9.05
C GLY A 144 5.23 -16.71 -9.47
N SER A 145 5.79 -16.52 -10.66
CA SER A 145 6.95 -17.29 -11.12
C SER A 145 8.25 -16.99 -10.35
N TYR A 146 8.28 -15.93 -9.53
CA TYR A 146 9.46 -15.55 -8.74
C TYR A 146 9.45 -16.00 -7.27
N PHE A 147 8.30 -16.42 -6.73
CA PHE A 147 8.13 -16.77 -5.31
C PHE A 147 7.77 -18.24 -5.12
#